data_AF-A0A182NH69-F1
#
_entry.id   AF-A0A182NH69-F1
#
_cell.length_a   1.000
_cell.length_b   1.000
_cell.length_c   1.000
_cell.angle_alpha   90.00
_cell.angle_beta   90.00
_cell.angle_gamma   90.00
#
_symmetry.space_group_name_H-M   'P 1'
#
loop_
_entity.id
_entity.type
_entity.pdbx_description
1 polymer ?
#
loop_
_entity_poly.entity_id
_entity_poly.type
_entity_poly.pdbx_seq_one_letter_code
_entity_poly.pdbx_strand_id
1 'polypeptide(L)'
;MLLETVHYLLTMVLPDTRRPYHQRYEFIFDRTRAIRQEMVIQNLSVAEVLPILEPIVRFLCYSAYRLCDAPIAEFDPKICAQHLQECLKKVLRCYDQCTSVAYSNRFEMERLYLSFNIGSPEATQSAIARYGASVPELRLHLTTQLECHRGNYYAAMRRMLRFTPLEAAVASLQLPQFRRRILQQFSVAYQSRVQTVPLEWLERILHYEGRERTCLPDDCRHYNLQLVPVPAKEAGGGGNGGWAVKFEKAQFDAQRCAVS
;
A
#
# COMPACT_ATOMS: atom_id res chain seq x y z
N MET A 1 -3.39 -32.53 5.34
CA MET A 1 -3.93 -32.25 4.00
C MET A 1 -3.97 -30.75 3.66
N LEU A 2 -4.85 -29.91 4.24
CA LEU A 2 -4.98 -28.50 3.81
C LEU A 2 -3.70 -27.66 3.95
N LEU A 3 -3.01 -27.80 5.09
CA LEU A 3 -1.74 -27.12 5.35
C LEU A 3 -0.65 -27.55 4.35
N GLU A 4 -0.56 -28.85 4.04
CA GLU A 4 0.38 -29.40 3.07
C GLU A 4 0.10 -28.88 1.66
N THR A 5 -1.18 -28.73 1.30
CA THR A 5 -1.58 -28.12 0.02
C THR A 5 -1.14 -26.67 -0.05
N VAL A 6 -1.37 -25.85 1.00
CA VAL A 6 -0.88 -24.46 1.03
C VAL A 6 0.65 -24.43 0.93
N HIS A 7 1.34 -25.30 1.65
CA HIS A 7 2.79 -25.41 1.56
C HIS A 7 3.23 -25.69 0.12
N TYR A 8 2.67 -26.72 -0.53
CA TYR A 8 2.96 -27.04 -1.92
C TYR A 8 2.69 -25.88 -2.89
N LEU A 9 1.54 -25.19 -2.74
CA LEU A 9 1.21 -24.04 -3.57
C LEU A 9 2.27 -22.93 -3.46
N LEU A 10 2.75 -22.65 -2.25
CA LEU A 10 3.67 -21.53 -1.99
C LEU A 10 5.15 -21.89 -2.19
N THR A 11 5.53 -23.17 -2.09
CA THR A 11 6.94 -23.60 -2.24
C THR A 11 7.25 -24.30 -3.56
N MET A 12 6.25 -24.83 -4.27
CA MET A 12 6.44 -25.49 -5.56
C MET A 12 5.80 -24.72 -6.72
N VAL A 13 4.56 -24.25 -6.57
CA VAL A 13 3.83 -23.59 -7.67
C VAL A 13 4.19 -22.12 -7.79
N LEU A 14 4.22 -21.38 -6.68
CA LEU A 14 4.55 -19.95 -6.67
C LEU A 14 5.93 -19.64 -7.27
N PRO A 15 7.03 -20.37 -6.95
CA PRO A 15 8.35 -20.07 -7.51
C PRO A 15 8.56 -20.54 -8.95
N ASP A 16 7.66 -21.37 -9.52
CA ASP A 16 7.82 -21.91 -10.88
C ASP A 16 7.86 -20.80 -11.94
N THR A 17 9.03 -20.48 -12.48
CA THR A 17 9.19 -19.38 -13.44
C THR A 17 8.78 -19.73 -14.87
N ARG A 18 8.38 -20.98 -15.15
CA ARG A 18 7.90 -21.41 -16.47
C ARG A 18 6.57 -20.76 -16.87
N ARG A 19 5.85 -20.20 -15.89
CA ARG A 19 4.60 -19.45 -16.11
C ARG A 19 4.77 -18.00 -15.64
N PRO A 20 4.12 -17.01 -16.31
CA PRO A 20 4.07 -15.66 -15.81
C PRO A 20 3.42 -15.64 -14.42
N TYR A 21 3.74 -14.63 -13.62
CA TYR A 21 3.28 -14.61 -12.23
C TYR A 21 1.78 -14.44 -12.10
N HIS A 22 1.12 -13.67 -12.97
CA HIS A 22 -0.34 -13.49 -12.89
C HIS A 22 -1.07 -14.84 -13.03
N GLN A 23 -0.61 -15.75 -13.91
CA GLN A 23 -1.19 -17.10 -14.04
C GLN A 23 -0.97 -17.97 -12.80
N ARG A 24 0.21 -17.86 -12.17
CA ARG A 24 0.48 -18.55 -10.90
C ARG A 24 -0.36 -17.98 -9.76
N TYR A 25 -0.48 -16.66 -9.70
CA TYR A 25 -1.31 -15.96 -8.74
C TYR A 25 -2.76 -16.43 -8.86
N GLU A 26 -3.35 -16.37 -10.05
CA GLU A 26 -4.74 -16.77 -10.31
C GLU A 26 -5.00 -18.22 -9.85
N PHE A 27 -4.13 -19.15 -10.25
CA PHE A 27 -4.23 -20.55 -9.83
C PHE A 27 -4.14 -20.72 -8.30
N ILE A 28 -3.15 -20.09 -7.65
CA ILE A 28 -2.97 -20.20 -6.19
C ILE A 28 -4.12 -19.50 -5.45
N PHE A 29 -4.59 -18.36 -5.97
CA PHE A 29 -5.69 -17.59 -5.41
C PHE A 29 -6.98 -18.41 -5.40
N ASP A 30 -7.31 -19.08 -6.51
CA ASP A 30 -8.47 -19.96 -6.59
C ASP A 30 -8.37 -21.15 -5.63
N ARG A 31 -7.19 -21.80 -5.58
CA ARG A 31 -6.98 -22.93 -4.67
C ARG A 31 -7.02 -22.52 -3.20
N THR A 32 -6.44 -21.37 -2.85
CA THR A 32 -6.50 -20.85 -1.47
C THR A 32 -7.91 -20.39 -1.10
N ARG A 33 -8.74 -19.92 -2.05
CA ARG A 33 -10.17 -19.69 -1.80
C ARG A 33 -10.92 -20.99 -1.50
N ALA A 34 -10.71 -22.05 -2.27
CA ALA A 34 -11.31 -23.37 -2.00
C ALA A 34 -10.86 -23.93 -0.65
N ILE A 35 -9.57 -23.85 -0.33
CA ILE A 35 -9.02 -24.27 0.98
C ILE A 35 -9.71 -23.52 2.12
N ARG A 36 -9.88 -22.20 2.02
CA ARG A 36 -10.58 -21.40 3.05
C ARG A 36 -12.04 -21.82 3.25
N GLN A 37 -12.74 -22.20 2.18
CA GLN A 37 -14.10 -22.74 2.27
C GLN A 37 -14.10 -24.10 2.99
N GLU A 38 -13.18 -24.99 2.62
CA GLU A 38 -13.05 -26.31 3.23
C GLU A 38 -12.72 -26.22 4.73
N MET A 39 -11.87 -25.27 5.15
CA MET A 39 -11.59 -25.01 6.57
C MET A 39 -12.85 -24.71 7.38
N VAL A 40 -13.82 -23.99 6.79
CA VAL A 40 -15.10 -23.66 7.42
C VAL A 40 -16.00 -24.89 7.47
N ILE A 41 -16.06 -25.67 6.38
CA ILE A 41 -16.85 -26.91 6.30
C ILE A 41 -16.38 -27.94 7.33
N GLN A 42 -15.06 -28.08 7.49
CA GLN A 42 -14.45 -28.98 8.48
C GLN A 42 -14.51 -28.43 9.91
N ASN A 43 -14.97 -27.18 10.10
CA ASN A 43 -15.05 -26.49 11.39
C ASN A 43 -13.73 -26.56 12.19
N LEU A 44 -12.61 -26.26 11.52
CA LEU A 44 -11.28 -26.37 12.11
C LEU A 44 -11.10 -25.45 13.32
N SER A 45 -10.31 -25.92 14.29
CA SER A 45 -9.96 -25.13 15.46
C SER A 45 -9.04 -23.96 15.09
N VAL A 46 -8.98 -22.94 15.96
CA VAL A 46 -8.08 -21.78 15.78
C VAL A 46 -6.61 -22.20 15.59
N ALA A 47 -6.17 -23.24 16.31
CA ALA A 47 -4.81 -23.77 16.23
C ALA A 47 -4.49 -24.40 14.86
N GLU A 48 -5.50 -24.91 14.16
CA GLU A 48 -5.37 -25.47 12.80
C GLU A 48 -5.54 -24.39 11.72
N VAL A 49 -6.39 -23.39 11.98
CA VAL A 49 -6.69 -22.30 11.04
C VAL A 49 -5.50 -21.36 10.84
N LEU A 50 -4.82 -20.96 11.91
CA LEU A 50 -3.74 -19.96 11.85
C LEU A 50 -2.57 -20.39 10.94
N PRO A 51 -2.01 -21.61 11.07
CA PRO A 51 -0.95 -22.08 10.18
C PRO A 51 -1.31 -22.09 8.69
N ILE A 52 -2.60 -22.18 8.35
CA ILE A 52 -3.09 -22.16 6.98
C ILE A 52 -3.29 -20.72 6.49
N LEU A 53 -3.91 -19.85 7.31
CA LEU A 53 -4.24 -18.48 6.88
C LEU A 53 -3.04 -17.53 6.86
N GLU A 54 -2.08 -17.66 7.78
CA GLU A 54 -0.94 -16.73 7.82
C GLU A 54 -0.12 -16.75 6.52
N PRO A 55 0.25 -17.91 5.94
CA PRO A 55 0.90 -17.93 4.62
C PRO A 55 0.03 -17.39 3.49
N ILE A 56 -1.29 -17.63 3.53
CA ILE A 56 -2.24 -17.09 2.54
C ILE A 56 -2.25 -15.55 2.61
N VAL A 57 -2.28 -14.96 3.82
CA VAL A 57 -2.18 -13.51 4.01
C VAL A 57 -0.89 -12.98 3.39
N ARG A 58 0.26 -13.59 3.69
CA ARG A 58 1.55 -13.16 3.14
C ARG A 58 1.58 -13.24 1.61
N PHE A 59 1.04 -14.32 1.03
CA PHE A 59 0.89 -14.48 -0.41
C PHE A 59 0.03 -13.38 -1.03
N LEU A 60 -1.14 -13.09 -0.45
CA LEU A 60 -2.05 -12.06 -0.94
C LEU A 60 -1.43 -10.65 -0.82
N CYS A 61 -0.76 -10.35 0.30
CA CYS A 61 0.00 -9.12 0.51
C CYS A 61 1.04 -8.91 -0.59
N TYR A 62 1.88 -9.93 -0.83
CA TYR A 62 2.92 -9.85 -1.85
C TYR A 62 2.34 -9.75 -3.26
N SER A 63 1.28 -10.51 -3.55
CA SER A 63 0.63 -10.49 -4.86
C SER A 63 -0.02 -9.14 -5.16
N ALA A 64 -0.66 -8.52 -4.17
CA ALA A 64 -1.25 -7.19 -4.31
C ALA A 64 -0.21 -6.13 -4.67
N TYR A 65 0.98 -6.20 -4.07
CA TYR A 65 2.10 -5.34 -4.44
C TYR A 65 2.66 -5.71 -5.83
N ARG A 66 2.99 -6.98 -6.05
CA ARG A 66 3.71 -7.41 -7.26
C ARG A 66 2.92 -7.23 -8.55
N LEU A 67 1.59 -7.22 -8.46
CA LEU A 67 0.67 -7.06 -9.59
C LEU A 67 -0.02 -5.68 -9.58
N CYS A 68 0.43 -4.71 -8.76
CA CYS A 68 -0.25 -3.41 -8.64
C CYS A 68 -0.32 -2.63 -9.96
N ASP A 69 0.65 -2.84 -10.85
CA ASP A 69 0.74 -2.22 -12.17
C ASP A 69 0.30 -3.16 -13.30
N ALA A 70 -0.20 -4.36 -12.98
CA ALA A 70 -0.67 -5.31 -13.98
C ALA A 70 -2.00 -4.85 -14.61
N PRO A 71 -2.25 -5.18 -15.90
CA PRO A 71 -3.55 -4.90 -16.52
C PRO A 71 -4.70 -5.58 -15.77
N ILE A 72 -5.89 -4.95 -15.77
CA ILE A 72 -7.09 -5.48 -15.11
C ILE A 72 -7.47 -6.90 -15.58
N ALA A 73 -7.15 -7.23 -16.83
CA ALA A 73 -7.39 -8.56 -17.41
C ALA A 73 -6.48 -9.65 -16.80
N GLU A 74 -5.35 -9.28 -16.21
CA GLU A 74 -4.40 -10.19 -15.56
C GLU A 74 -4.55 -10.20 -14.04
N PHE A 75 -5.04 -9.11 -13.44
CA PHE A 75 -5.18 -8.95 -12.00
C PHE A 75 -6.29 -7.97 -11.65
N ASP A 76 -7.26 -8.43 -10.85
CA ASP A 76 -8.27 -7.55 -10.24
C ASP A 76 -7.82 -7.13 -8.82
N PRO A 77 -7.34 -5.88 -8.63
CA PRO A 77 -6.89 -5.41 -7.32
C PRO A 77 -8.01 -5.34 -6.29
N LYS A 78 -9.28 -5.15 -6.70
CA LYS A 78 -10.42 -5.07 -5.78
C LYS A 78 -10.74 -6.44 -5.22
N ILE A 79 -10.77 -7.47 -6.06
CA ILE A 79 -11.00 -8.86 -5.65
C ILE A 79 -9.87 -9.30 -4.69
N CYS A 80 -8.61 -9.04 -5.05
CA CYS A 80 -7.48 -9.36 -4.19
C CYS A 80 -7.56 -8.63 -2.84
N ALA A 81 -7.85 -7.33 -2.85
CA ALA A 81 -8.00 -6.51 -1.65
C ALA A 81 -9.12 -7.00 -0.73
N GLN A 82 -10.28 -7.37 -1.29
CA GLN A 82 -11.39 -7.93 -0.51
C GLN A 82 -10.96 -9.20 0.22
N HIS A 83 -10.38 -10.16 -0.49
CA HIS A 83 -9.98 -11.42 0.14
C HIS A 83 -8.82 -11.26 1.11
N LEU A 84 -7.88 -10.35 0.84
CA LEU A 84 -6.82 -10.00 1.78
C LEU A 84 -7.42 -9.43 3.08
N GLN A 85 -8.39 -8.50 2.98
CA GLN A 85 -9.06 -7.92 4.14
C GLN A 85 -9.83 -8.97 4.96
N GLU A 86 -10.55 -9.87 4.28
CA GLU A 86 -11.27 -10.99 4.92
C GLU A 86 -10.29 -11.90 5.68
N CYS A 87 -9.19 -12.30 5.05
CA CYS A 87 -8.16 -13.14 5.65
C CYS A 87 -7.50 -12.46 6.85
N LEU A 88 -7.07 -11.20 6.72
CA LEU A 88 -6.46 -10.44 7.81
C LEU A 88 -7.40 -10.35 9.01
N LYS A 89 -8.66 -9.93 8.80
CA LYS A 89 -9.66 -9.85 9.87
C LYS A 89 -9.92 -11.20 10.52
N LYS A 90 -9.98 -12.28 9.75
CA LYS A 90 -10.16 -13.65 10.29
C LYS A 90 -8.98 -14.07 11.15
N VAL A 91 -7.75 -13.85 10.69
CA VAL A 91 -6.52 -14.14 11.45
C VAL A 91 -6.49 -13.37 12.77
N LEU A 92 -6.79 -12.07 12.76
CA LEU A 92 -6.82 -11.27 13.98
C LEU A 92 -7.87 -11.77 14.98
N ARG A 93 -9.08 -12.12 14.51
CA ARG A 93 -10.12 -12.73 15.35
C ARG A 93 -9.68 -14.08 15.92
N CYS A 94 -8.98 -14.90 15.15
CA CYS A 94 -8.41 -16.16 15.62
C CYS A 94 -7.40 -15.92 16.74
N TYR A 95 -6.53 -14.91 16.65
CA TYR A 95 -5.63 -14.58 17.75
C TYR A 95 -6.34 -14.05 19.00
N ASP A 96 -7.46 -13.33 18.85
CA ASP A 96 -8.26 -12.88 19.99
C ASP A 96 -8.90 -14.07 20.75
N GLN A 97 -9.07 -15.22 20.09
CA GLN A 97 -9.57 -16.47 20.68
C GLN A 97 -8.47 -17.41 21.18
N CYS A 98 -7.21 -17.15 20.82
CA CYS A 98 -6.09 -18.01 21.18
C CYS A 98 -5.41 -17.50 22.46
N THR A 99 -5.31 -18.37 23.48
CA THR A 99 -4.64 -18.07 24.75
C THR A 99 -3.16 -18.45 24.74
N SER A 100 -2.69 -19.18 23.73
CA SER A 100 -1.30 -19.65 23.63
C SER A 100 -0.40 -18.64 22.91
N VAL A 101 0.69 -18.27 23.58
CA VAL A 101 1.63 -17.22 23.16
C VAL A 101 2.86 -17.79 22.42
N ALA A 102 3.03 -19.12 22.41
CA ALA A 102 4.36 -19.72 22.26
C ALA A 102 5.04 -19.50 20.90
N TYR A 103 4.31 -19.29 19.80
CA TYR A 103 4.88 -18.98 18.48
C TYR A 103 3.89 -18.17 17.65
N SER A 104 3.55 -16.98 18.14
CA SER A 104 2.51 -16.17 17.52
C SER A 104 3.09 -15.16 16.52
N ASN A 105 2.76 -15.31 15.24
CA ASN A 105 2.96 -14.26 14.23
C ASN A 105 1.96 -13.10 14.39
N ARG A 106 1.28 -12.98 15.54
CA ARG A 106 0.23 -11.98 15.81
C ARG A 106 0.64 -10.57 15.48
N PHE A 107 1.79 -10.11 15.98
CA PHE A 107 2.23 -8.75 15.71
C PHE A 107 2.64 -8.53 14.25
N GLU A 108 3.13 -9.55 13.55
CA GLU A 108 3.34 -9.46 12.10
C GLU A 108 1.99 -9.28 11.38
N MET A 109 0.98 -10.09 11.71
CA MET A 109 -0.34 -10.02 11.08
C MET A 109 -1.07 -8.70 11.40
N GLU A 110 -0.92 -8.17 12.61
CA GLU A 110 -1.40 -6.84 12.99
C GLU A 110 -0.70 -5.73 12.21
N ARG A 111 0.63 -5.81 12.05
CA ARG A 111 1.38 -4.85 11.24
C ARG A 111 1.00 -4.90 9.77
N LEU A 112 0.77 -6.09 9.20
CA LEU A 112 0.24 -6.25 7.84
C LEU A 112 -1.18 -5.68 7.71
N TYR A 113 -2.04 -5.91 8.71
CA TYR A 113 -3.39 -5.31 8.72
C TYR A 113 -3.37 -3.78 8.76
N LEU A 114 -2.54 -3.20 9.61
CA LEU A 114 -2.36 -1.75 9.69
C LEU A 114 -1.70 -1.19 8.42
N SER A 115 -0.74 -1.89 7.83
CA SER A 115 -0.07 -1.51 6.58
C SER A 115 -1.01 -1.57 5.37
N PHE A 116 -1.92 -2.53 5.33
CA PHE A 116 -2.94 -2.62 4.29
C PHE A 116 -4.01 -1.54 4.42
N ASN A 117 -4.36 -1.16 5.66
CA ASN A 117 -5.40 -0.18 5.97
C ASN A 117 -4.83 1.17 6.47
N ILE A 118 -3.70 1.65 5.93
CA ILE A 118 -3.10 2.90 6.41
C ILE A 118 -4.04 4.08 6.21
N GLY A 119 -4.24 4.85 7.28
CA GLY A 119 -5.14 5.99 7.33
C GLY A 119 -6.60 5.63 7.61
N SER A 120 -6.94 4.34 7.79
CA SER A 120 -8.28 3.93 8.21
C SER A 120 -8.51 4.23 9.70
N PRO A 121 -9.53 5.03 10.05
CA PRO A 121 -9.91 5.24 11.45
C PRO A 121 -10.29 3.92 12.14
N GLU A 122 -10.97 3.02 11.42
CA GLU A 122 -11.44 1.73 11.94
C GLU A 122 -10.27 0.81 12.30
N ALA A 123 -9.27 0.70 11.41
CA ALA A 123 -8.09 -0.11 11.66
C ALA A 123 -7.27 0.45 12.85
N THR A 124 -7.13 1.77 12.89
CA THR A 124 -6.42 2.48 13.97
C THR A 124 -7.10 2.24 15.32
N GLN A 125 -8.42 2.48 15.38
CA GLN A 125 -9.19 2.32 16.60
C GLN A 125 -9.21 0.87 17.08
N SER A 126 -9.33 -0.10 16.16
CA SER A 126 -9.32 -1.52 16.51
C SER A 126 -8.00 -1.94 17.16
N ALA A 127 -6.86 -1.51 16.62
CA ALA A 127 -5.55 -1.83 17.19
C ALA A 127 -5.32 -1.15 18.55
N ILE A 128 -5.71 0.13 18.70
CA ILE A 128 -5.63 0.86 19.98
C ILE A 128 -6.53 0.23 21.04
N ALA A 129 -7.76 -0.18 20.68
CA ALA A 129 -8.66 -0.83 21.62
C ALA A 129 -8.11 -2.17 22.12
N ARG A 130 -7.38 -2.90 21.28
CA ARG A 130 -6.83 -4.22 21.60
C ARG A 130 -5.54 -4.17 22.41
N TYR A 131 -4.64 -3.23 22.12
CA TYR A 131 -3.29 -3.21 22.70
C TYR A 131 -2.90 -1.90 23.39
N GLY A 132 -3.73 -0.86 23.29
CA GLY A 132 -3.38 0.50 23.66
C GLY A 132 -2.54 1.23 22.60
N ALA A 133 -2.37 2.54 22.78
CA ALA A 133 -1.66 3.39 21.83
C ALA A 133 -0.12 3.26 21.87
N SER A 134 0.42 2.61 22.92
CA SER A 134 1.85 2.63 23.23
C SER A 134 2.52 1.25 23.14
N VAL A 135 1.85 0.24 22.57
CA VAL A 135 2.42 -1.10 22.43
C VAL A 135 3.68 -1.05 21.52
N PRO A 136 4.86 -1.49 22.00
CA PRO A 136 6.12 -1.32 21.26
C PRO A 136 6.10 -1.91 19.85
N GLU A 137 5.49 -3.08 19.68
CA GLU A 137 5.47 -3.88 18.46
C GLU A 137 4.65 -3.24 17.33
N LEU A 138 3.68 -2.39 17.67
CA LEU A 138 2.84 -1.65 16.70
C LEU A 138 3.12 -0.15 16.69
N ARG A 139 3.98 0.37 17.58
CA ARG A 139 4.24 1.80 17.73
C ARG A 139 4.53 2.52 16.41
N LEU A 140 5.38 1.91 15.55
CA LEU A 140 5.72 2.50 14.25
C LEU A 140 4.49 2.60 13.33
N HIS A 141 3.65 1.58 13.31
CA HIS A 141 2.44 1.52 12.48
C HIS A 141 1.38 2.47 13.01
N LEU A 142 1.08 2.45 14.31
CA LEU A 142 0.12 3.36 14.96
C LEU A 142 0.52 4.83 14.80
N THR A 143 1.81 5.15 14.92
CA THR A 143 2.28 6.51 14.67
C THR A 143 2.05 6.89 13.20
N THR A 144 2.31 5.98 12.26
CA THR A 144 2.05 6.22 10.82
C THR A 144 0.56 6.45 10.55
N GLN A 145 -0.34 5.70 11.18
CA GLN A 145 -1.78 5.95 11.12
C GLN A 145 -2.11 7.37 11.60
N LEU A 146 -1.56 7.78 12.74
CA LEU A 146 -1.81 9.10 13.33
C LEU A 146 -1.31 10.25 12.44
N GLU A 147 -0.15 10.10 11.79
CA GLU A 147 0.31 11.09 10.80
C GLU A 147 -0.70 11.23 9.65
N CYS A 148 -1.27 10.12 9.17
CA CYS A 148 -2.30 10.15 8.12
C CYS A 148 -3.57 10.90 8.58
N HIS A 149 -4.03 10.64 9.81
CA HIS A 149 -5.20 11.33 10.39
C HIS A 149 -4.98 12.83 10.57
N ARG A 150 -3.72 13.25 10.80
CA ARG A 150 -3.33 14.67 10.86
C ARG A 150 -3.13 15.31 9.49
N GLY A 151 -3.27 14.55 8.41
CA GLY A 151 -2.97 15.01 7.05
C GLY A 151 -1.47 15.17 6.77
N ASN A 152 -0.60 14.63 7.64
CA ASN A 152 0.86 14.67 7.49
C ASN A 152 1.35 13.45 6.69
N TYR A 153 0.93 13.36 5.44
CA TYR A 153 1.25 12.22 4.57
C TYR A 153 2.74 12.11 4.26
N TYR A 154 3.49 13.22 4.24
CA TYR A 154 4.95 13.20 4.10
C TYR A 154 5.61 12.42 5.25
N ALA A 155 5.24 12.72 6.50
CA ALA A 155 5.78 11.97 7.64
C ALA A 155 5.33 10.50 7.62
N ALA A 156 4.10 10.22 7.19
CA ALA A 156 3.63 8.84 7.03
C ALA A 156 4.47 8.07 6.02
N MET A 157 4.70 8.62 4.83
CA MET A 157 5.54 8.02 3.78
C MET A 157 6.97 7.77 4.27
N ARG A 158 7.58 8.74 4.97
CA ARG A 158 8.91 8.55 5.56
C ARG A 158 8.97 7.42 6.60
N ARG A 159 7.89 7.20 7.34
CA ARG A 159 7.82 6.11 8.33
C ARG A 159 7.63 4.75 7.67
N MET A 160 6.87 4.69 6.56
CA MET A 160 6.68 3.47 5.77
C MET A 160 8.02 2.90 5.28
N LEU A 161 9.02 3.74 4.99
CA LEU A 161 10.38 3.30 4.62
C LEU A 161 11.10 2.47 5.71
N ARG A 162 10.59 2.46 6.94
CA ARG A 162 11.14 1.70 8.07
C ARG A 162 10.36 0.42 8.34
N PHE A 163 9.33 0.12 7.55
CA PHE A 163 8.54 -1.10 7.70
C PHE A 163 9.37 -2.30 7.22
N THR A 164 8.98 -3.52 7.62
CA THR A 164 9.59 -4.72 7.03
C THR A 164 9.24 -4.80 5.53
N PRO A 165 10.00 -5.54 4.71
CA PRO A 165 9.81 -5.51 3.26
C PRO A 165 8.37 -5.80 2.79
N LEU A 166 7.69 -6.77 3.42
CA LEU A 166 6.31 -7.11 3.06
C LEU A 166 5.30 -6.06 3.56
N GLU A 167 5.49 -5.52 4.76
CA GLU A 167 4.68 -4.42 5.30
C GLU A 167 4.82 -3.17 4.41
N ALA A 168 6.05 -2.82 4.01
CA ALA A 168 6.34 -1.70 3.12
C ALA A 168 5.71 -1.89 1.72
N ALA A 169 5.82 -3.10 1.15
CA ALA A 169 5.22 -3.45 -0.12
C ALA A 169 3.69 -3.29 -0.14
N VAL A 170 3.02 -3.70 0.93
CA VAL A 170 1.56 -3.53 1.03
C VAL A 170 1.20 -2.06 1.30
N ALA A 171 1.96 -1.40 2.17
CA ALA A 171 1.77 0.02 2.48
C ALA A 171 1.95 0.91 1.24
N SER A 172 2.84 0.53 0.32
CA SER A 172 3.14 1.33 -0.88
C SER A 172 1.94 1.46 -1.83
N LEU A 173 0.94 0.56 -1.72
CA LEU A 173 -0.32 0.66 -2.45
C LEU A 173 -1.09 1.96 -2.15
N GLN A 174 -0.81 2.61 -1.01
CA GLN A 174 -1.43 3.88 -0.61
C GLN A 174 -0.67 5.13 -1.14
N LEU A 175 0.53 4.96 -1.70
CA LEU A 175 1.36 6.09 -2.16
C LEU A 175 0.64 6.98 -3.18
N PRO A 176 -0.08 6.48 -4.20
CA PRO A 176 -0.79 7.34 -5.14
C PRO A 176 -1.81 8.26 -4.43
N GLN A 177 -2.54 7.71 -3.45
CA GLN A 177 -3.48 8.50 -2.66
C GLN A 177 -2.77 9.56 -1.81
N PHE A 178 -1.67 9.22 -1.16
CA PHE A 178 -0.90 10.16 -0.34
C PHE A 178 -0.28 11.27 -1.18
N ARG A 179 0.32 10.92 -2.31
CA ARG A 179 0.90 11.89 -3.26
C ARG A 179 -0.17 12.86 -3.77
N ARG A 180 -1.35 12.37 -4.16
CA ARG A 180 -2.49 13.22 -4.53
C ARG A 180 -2.89 14.16 -3.40
N ARG A 181 -3.00 13.68 -2.16
CA ARG A 181 -3.39 14.52 -1.02
C ARG A 181 -2.37 15.63 -0.74
N ILE A 182 -1.08 15.33 -0.84
CA ILE A 182 -0.01 16.34 -0.70
C ILE A 182 -0.10 17.38 -1.81
N LEU A 183 -0.24 16.95 -3.08
CA LEU A 183 -0.40 17.86 -4.22
C LEU A 183 -1.65 18.74 -4.07
N GLN A 184 -2.75 18.20 -3.54
CA GLN A 184 -3.95 18.96 -3.23
C GLN A 184 -3.72 19.98 -2.11
N GLN A 185 -2.95 19.64 -1.07
CA GLN A 185 -2.56 20.59 -0.03
C GLN A 185 -1.71 21.73 -0.62
N PHE A 186 -0.78 21.38 -1.52
CA PHE A 186 0.07 22.36 -2.20
C PHE A 186 -0.70 23.26 -3.16
N SER A 187 -1.75 22.76 -3.83
CA SER A 187 -2.59 23.59 -4.68
C SER A 187 -3.31 24.71 -3.92
N VAL A 188 -3.49 24.54 -2.61
CA VAL A 188 -4.02 25.58 -1.71
C VAL A 188 -2.90 26.44 -1.12
N ALA A 189 -1.85 25.81 -0.57
CA ALA A 189 -0.79 26.50 0.17
C ALA A 189 0.17 27.31 -0.71
N TYR A 190 0.47 26.84 -1.91
CA TYR A 190 1.37 27.48 -2.87
C TYR A 190 0.62 28.16 -4.02
N GLN A 191 -0.67 28.46 -3.84
CA GLN A 191 -1.46 29.16 -4.85
C GLN A 191 -0.86 30.54 -5.12
N SER A 192 -0.26 30.71 -6.30
CA SER A 192 0.42 31.95 -6.68
C SER A 192 0.37 32.17 -8.19
N ARG A 193 0.25 33.44 -8.59
CA ARG A 193 0.32 33.82 -10.02
C ARG A 193 1.75 33.84 -10.55
N VAL A 194 2.76 33.95 -9.65
CA VAL A 194 4.16 34.20 -10.00
C VAL A 194 5.08 33.08 -9.51
N GLN A 195 4.80 32.49 -8.34
CA GLN A 195 5.67 31.47 -7.76
C GLN A 195 5.46 30.12 -8.43
N THR A 196 6.56 29.41 -8.63
CA THR A 196 6.59 28.03 -9.11
C THR A 196 7.40 27.18 -8.15
N VAL A 197 7.09 25.89 -8.10
CA VAL A 197 7.75 24.92 -7.24
C VAL A 197 8.61 24.00 -8.11
N PRO A 198 9.93 23.89 -7.88
CA PRO A 198 10.78 23.03 -8.69
C PRO A 198 10.32 21.56 -8.68
N LEU A 199 10.28 20.94 -9.85
CA LEU A 199 9.84 19.55 -10.01
C LEU A 199 10.73 18.59 -9.22
N GLU A 200 12.06 18.80 -9.23
CA GLU A 200 13.02 18.02 -8.44
C GLU A 200 12.75 18.10 -6.93
N TRP A 201 12.25 19.24 -6.43
CA TRP A 201 11.85 19.34 -5.04
C TRP A 201 10.59 18.52 -4.76
N LEU A 202 9.60 18.55 -5.65
CA LEU A 202 8.41 17.72 -5.56
C LEU A 202 8.74 16.23 -5.63
N GLU A 203 9.67 15.80 -6.49
CA GLU A 203 10.14 14.41 -6.55
C GLU A 203 10.61 13.92 -5.18
N ARG A 204 11.43 14.72 -4.49
CA ARG A 204 11.95 14.37 -3.16
C ARG A 204 10.86 14.33 -2.09
N ILE A 205 9.96 15.32 -2.07
CA ILE A 205 8.89 15.39 -1.06
C ILE A 205 7.85 14.29 -1.25
N LEU A 206 7.53 13.95 -2.49
CA LEU A 206 6.55 12.93 -2.85
C LEU A 206 7.15 11.52 -2.93
N HIS A 207 8.43 11.37 -2.55
CA HIS A 207 9.17 10.12 -2.61
C HIS A 207 9.07 9.42 -3.97
N TYR A 208 9.23 10.18 -5.05
CA TYR A 208 9.44 9.62 -6.39
C TYR A 208 10.90 9.18 -6.51
N GLU A 209 11.14 7.87 -6.49
CA GLU A 209 12.49 7.30 -6.50
C GLU A 209 12.76 6.49 -7.78
N GLY A 210 14.03 6.47 -8.20
CA GLY A 210 14.48 5.70 -9.37
C GLY A 210 13.63 5.96 -10.61
N ARG A 211 13.04 4.90 -11.15
CA ARG A 211 12.20 4.94 -12.36
C ARG A 211 10.87 5.66 -12.13
N GLU A 212 10.36 5.72 -10.90
CA GLU A 212 9.07 6.37 -10.63
C GLU A 212 9.10 7.89 -10.88
N ARG A 213 10.29 8.51 -10.91
CA ARG A 213 10.43 9.95 -11.21
C ARG A 213 9.81 10.34 -12.55
N THR A 214 9.77 9.43 -13.52
CA THR A 214 9.13 9.70 -14.82
C THR A 214 7.61 9.81 -14.71
N CYS A 215 7.00 9.33 -13.63
CA CYS A 215 5.54 9.36 -13.42
C CYS A 215 5.05 10.72 -12.90
N LEU A 216 5.88 11.48 -12.18
CA LEU A 216 5.45 12.76 -11.60
C LEU A 216 4.93 13.77 -12.65
N PRO A 217 5.57 13.95 -13.82
CA PRO A 217 4.99 14.78 -14.88
C PRO A 217 3.61 14.34 -15.34
N ASP A 218 3.37 13.04 -15.45
CA ASP A 218 2.08 12.47 -15.86
C ASP A 218 1.02 12.66 -14.78
N ASP A 219 1.39 12.47 -13.51
CA ASP A 219 0.55 12.83 -12.36
C ASP A 219 0.19 14.30 -12.34
N CYS A 220 1.17 15.20 -12.57
CA CYS A 220 0.90 16.63 -12.66
C CYS A 220 -0.12 16.94 -13.76
N ARG A 221 0.05 16.36 -14.95
CA ARG A 221 -0.92 16.51 -16.05
C ARG A 221 -2.29 15.97 -15.68
N HIS A 222 -2.33 14.78 -15.08
CA HIS A 222 -3.56 14.13 -14.63
C HIS A 222 -4.34 14.98 -13.63
N TYR A 223 -3.65 15.65 -12.70
CA TYR A 223 -4.25 16.56 -11.72
C TYR A 223 -4.42 18.00 -12.22
N ASN A 224 -4.18 18.28 -13.51
CA ASN A 224 -4.21 19.61 -14.14
C ASN A 224 -3.28 20.64 -13.47
N LEU A 225 -2.10 20.21 -13.07
CA LEU A 225 -1.02 21.08 -12.60
C LEU A 225 -0.14 21.51 -13.78
N GLN A 226 0.05 22.83 -13.91
CA GLN A 226 0.81 23.39 -15.03
C GLN A 226 2.31 23.20 -14.84
N LEU A 227 2.95 22.50 -15.80
CA LEU A 227 4.41 22.36 -15.89
C LEU A 227 5.00 23.54 -16.69
N VAL A 228 6.03 24.18 -16.13
CA VAL A 228 6.70 25.35 -16.71
C VAL A 228 8.22 25.06 -16.79
N PRO A 229 8.88 25.34 -17.92
CA PRO A 229 10.33 25.20 -18.02
C PRO A 229 11.03 26.27 -17.17
N VAL A 230 12.06 25.86 -16.43
CA VAL A 230 12.93 26.76 -15.66
C VAL A 230 14.19 27.01 -16.50
N PRO A 231 14.47 28.26 -16.90
CA PRO A 231 15.66 28.56 -17.68
C PRO A 231 16.92 28.20 -16.87
N ALA A 232 17.89 27.56 -17.53
CA ALA A 232 19.18 27.28 -16.92
C ALA A 232 19.82 28.61 -16.52
N LYS A 233 20.25 28.74 -15.25
CA LYS A 233 21.11 29.86 -14.87
C LYS A 233 22.39 29.76 -15.70
N GLU A 234 22.77 30.85 -16.36
CA GLU A 234 24.04 30.99 -17.07
C GLU A 234 25.21 30.79 -16.10
N ALA A 235 25.65 29.55 -15.95
CA ALA A 235 26.87 29.19 -15.25
C ALA A 235 27.50 27.98 -15.94
N GLY A 236 28.21 28.25 -17.04
CA GLY A 236 29.44 27.52 -17.42
C GLY A 236 29.41 25.99 -17.55
N GLY A 237 28.27 25.35 -17.78
CA GLY A 237 28.21 23.91 -18.04
C GLY A 237 26.84 23.50 -18.54
N GLY A 238 26.79 22.76 -19.66
CA GLY A 238 25.57 22.33 -20.33
C GLY A 238 24.66 21.50 -19.43
N GLY A 239 23.78 22.17 -18.69
CA GLY A 239 22.72 21.57 -17.89
C GLY A 239 21.41 21.62 -18.65
N ASN A 240 20.79 20.46 -18.85
CA ASN A 240 19.44 20.33 -19.37
C ASN A 240 18.49 21.18 -18.49
N GLY A 241 17.67 22.05 -19.09
CA GLY A 241 16.77 22.94 -18.35
C GLY A 241 15.85 22.17 -17.38
N GLY A 242 15.61 22.73 -16.20
CA GLY A 242 14.76 22.12 -15.18
C GLY A 242 13.27 22.36 -15.46
N TRP A 243 12.39 21.66 -14.74
CA TRP A 243 10.95 21.89 -14.77
C TRP A 243 10.46 22.38 -13.40
N ALA A 244 9.39 23.16 -13.40
CA ALA A 244 8.68 23.58 -12.20
C ALA A 244 7.17 23.45 -12.38
N VAL A 245 6.45 23.36 -11.27
CA VAL A 245 4.99 23.27 -11.23
C VAL A 245 4.42 24.59 -10.73
N LYS A 246 3.40 25.10 -11.42
CA LYS A 246 2.57 26.20 -10.94
C LYS A 246 1.28 25.63 -10.34
N PHE A 247 0.99 26.03 -9.12
CA PHE A 247 -0.17 25.55 -8.37
C PHE A 247 -1.33 26.54 -8.45
N GLU A 248 -2.48 26.07 -8.94
CA GLU A 248 -3.73 26.84 -8.98
C GLU A 248 -4.90 25.97 -8.47
N LYS A 249 -5.47 26.31 -7.31
CA LYS A 249 -6.55 25.53 -6.66
C LYS A 249 -7.74 25.24 -7.58
N ALA A 250 -8.14 26.20 -8.41
CA ALA A 250 -9.31 26.07 -9.28
C ALA A 250 -9.13 25.01 -10.38
N GLN A 251 -7.89 24.62 -10.68
CA GLN A 251 -7.59 23.65 -11.73
C GLN A 251 -7.40 22.24 -11.19
N PHE A 252 -7.00 22.09 -9.92
CA PHE A 252 -6.73 20.79 -9.33
C PHE A 252 -7.96 19.87 -9.39
N ASP A 253 -7.82 18.69 -10.01
CA ASP A 253 -8.91 17.72 -10.21
C ASP A 253 -10.11 18.21 -11.06
N ALA A 254 -10.02 19.33 -11.79
CA ALA A 254 -11.16 19.90 -12.53
C ALA A 254 -11.82 18.94 -13.55
N GLN A 255 -11.08 17.94 -14.06
CA GLN A 255 -11.63 16.90 -14.95
C GLN A 255 -12.63 15.96 -14.28
N ARG A 256 -12.60 15.79 -12.95
CA ARG A 256 -13.54 14.90 -12.23
C ARG A 256 -14.91 15.52 -11.98
N CYS A 257 -15.03 16.85 -12.01
CA CYS A 257 -16.31 17.54 -11.84
C CYS A 257 -17.17 17.58 -13.11
N ALA A 258 -16.63 17.16 -14.26
CA ALA A 258 -17.35 17.13 -15.54
C ALA A 258 -18.01 15.78 -15.85
N VAL A 259 -17.84 14.76 -14.99
CA VAL A 259 -18.37 13.39 -15.18
C VAL A 259 -19.13 12.89 -13.94
N SER A 260 -19.66 13.80 -13.13
CA SER A 260 -20.55 13.49 -12.01
C SER A 260 -21.97 13.91 -12.33
#